data_AF-A0A2S6H4N1-F1
#
_entry.id   AF-A0A2S6H4N1-F1
#
_cell.length_a   1.000
_cell.length_b   1.000
_cell.length_c   1.000
_cell.angle_alpha   90.00
_cell.angle_beta   90.00
_cell.angle_gamma   90.00
#
_symmetry.space_group_name_H-M   'P 1'
#
loop_
_entity.id
_entity.type
_entity.pdbx_description
1 polymer ?
#
loop_
_entity_poly.entity_id
_entity_poly.type
_entity_poly.pdbx_seq_one_letter_code
_entity_poly.pdbx_strand_id
1 'polypeptide(L)'
;MSQRLFDAAKAEASLGEGALLGGVLLIRKGEGLRAHVRSLLERLQANPLTNGYTLYTAFGYIAAMHAEGLDFLSRPVLAEALDCKTSSLQKDVLFPLGREAAAGGGTMIRTRHRRIAAAVIEVMQEEFGEDIENFYLDLVQAAVKARPKAFIQGYSRWEYDLPGHFLKKQPELALQIGSILLELTPHAKLAVSLARIYRQSDDPAEGARVLREFTGDVSGDRSYWYEWGTCAGGTGDHALSAWLAGWSLADQSGVEPPDNDRAKKSLAGLGVAFAELFKRYPDRAFIEARYAVGQLGLKLRLDDTARRYFKSHLGEAEAEGVKPTDLDGAFSRLQTGLNLAWENCAEHESLTERIPKPQAMRFDGLKRLFPLG
;
A
#
# COMPACT_ATOMS: atom_id res chain seq x y z
N MET A 1 -15.06 -31.38 -29.13
CA MET A 1 -15.65 -30.81 -27.89
C MET A 1 -14.86 -31.21 -26.64
N SER A 2 -14.40 -32.46 -26.51
CA SER A 2 -13.63 -32.96 -25.36
C SER A 2 -12.26 -32.28 -25.14
N GLN A 3 -11.46 -32.06 -26.20
CA GLN A 3 -10.12 -31.45 -26.05
C GLN A 3 -10.17 -29.99 -25.57
N ARG A 4 -11.05 -29.16 -26.13
CA ARG A 4 -11.24 -27.76 -25.70
C ARG A 4 -11.74 -27.65 -24.26
N LEU A 5 -12.59 -28.59 -23.81
CA LEU A 5 -13.08 -28.63 -22.42
C LEU A 5 -11.94 -28.97 -21.47
N PHE A 6 -11.09 -29.90 -21.89
CA PHE A 6 -9.92 -30.32 -21.15
C PHE A 6 -8.89 -29.18 -21.02
N ASP A 7 -8.61 -28.46 -22.11
CA ASP A 7 -7.69 -27.32 -22.10
C ASP A 7 -8.23 -26.15 -21.24
N ALA A 8 -9.54 -25.87 -21.35
CA ALA A 8 -10.26 -24.89 -20.53
C ALA A 8 -10.26 -25.25 -19.03
N ALA A 9 -10.55 -26.51 -18.71
CA ALA A 9 -10.53 -27.00 -17.33
C ALA A 9 -9.11 -27.01 -16.74
N LYS A 10 -8.09 -27.26 -17.56
CA LYS A 10 -6.68 -27.24 -17.14
C LYS A 10 -6.19 -25.83 -16.82
N ALA A 11 -6.61 -24.82 -17.60
CA ALA A 11 -6.33 -23.41 -17.32
C ALA A 11 -7.04 -22.90 -16.05
N GLU A 12 -8.24 -23.38 -15.77
CA GLU A 12 -8.98 -23.07 -14.52
C GLU A 12 -8.40 -23.81 -13.30
N ALA A 13 -7.90 -25.04 -13.47
CA ALA A 13 -7.26 -25.78 -12.39
C ALA A 13 -6.01 -25.08 -11.82
N SER A 14 -5.28 -24.31 -12.64
CA SER A 14 -4.18 -23.46 -12.17
C SER A 14 -4.61 -22.25 -11.33
N LEU A 15 -5.91 -21.92 -11.30
CA LEU A 15 -6.48 -20.81 -10.52
C LEU A 15 -7.13 -21.28 -9.20
N GLY A 16 -7.10 -22.59 -8.89
CA GLY A 16 -7.38 -23.12 -7.56
C GLY A 16 -8.84 -23.51 -7.24
N GLU A 17 -9.83 -23.24 -8.10
CA GLU A 17 -11.23 -23.64 -7.87
C GLU A 17 -11.94 -24.15 -9.14
N GLY A 18 -12.83 -25.14 -9.00
CA GLY A 18 -13.97 -25.35 -9.93
C GLY A 18 -13.69 -25.67 -11.40
N ALA A 19 -12.52 -26.22 -11.75
CA ALA A 19 -12.05 -26.46 -13.13
C ALA A 19 -13.09 -27.00 -14.14
N LEU A 20 -13.97 -27.92 -13.70
CA LEU A 20 -14.97 -28.54 -14.56
C LEU A 20 -16.18 -27.63 -14.84
N LEU A 21 -16.60 -26.81 -13.85
CA LEU A 21 -17.69 -25.85 -14.01
C LEU A 21 -17.22 -24.64 -14.83
N GLY A 22 -16.00 -24.15 -14.56
CA GLY A 22 -15.33 -23.11 -15.36
C GLY A 22 -15.14 -23.51 -16.82
N GLY A 23 -14.73 -24.76 -17.07
CA GLY A 23 -14.61 -25.33 -18.42
C GLY A 23 -15.95 -25.46 -19.16
N VAL A 24 -17.03 -25.82 -18.47
CA VAL A 24 -18.38 -25.89 -19.05
C VAL A 24 -18.96 -24.50 -19.35
N LEU A 25 -18.71 -23.50 -18.49
CA LEU A 25 -19.07 -22.10 -18.76
C LEU A 25 -18.34 -21.55 -20.00
N LEU A 26 -17.05 -21.91 -20.17
CA LEU A 26 -16.23 -21.55 -21.34
C LEU A 26 -16.80 -22.03 -22.68
N ILE A 27 -17.41 -23.21 -22.70
CA ILE A 27 -17.76 -23.89 -23.96
C ILE A 27 -19.22 -23.72 -24.36
N ARG A 28 -20.12 -23.45 -23.41
CA ARG A 28 -21.55 -23.42 -23.70
C ARG A 28 -22.22 -22.05 -23.67
N LYS A 29 -21.65 -21.00 -23.07
CA LYS A 29 -22.44 -19.78 -22.81
C LYS A 29 -21.59 -18.50 -22.64
N GLY A 30 -21.07 -17.93 -23.73
CA GLY A 30 -20.68 -16.51 -23.71
C GLY A 30 -21.92 -15.62 -23.59
N GLU A 31 -22.76 -15.61 -24.63
CA GLU A 31 -24.03 -14.86 -24.64
C GLU A 31 -25.07 -15.41 -23.65
N GLY A 32 -25.14 -16.73 -23.48
CA GLY A 32 -26.11 -17.36 -22.58
C GLY A 32 -25.84 -17.15 -21.09
N LEU A 33 -24.61 -16.80 -20.70
CA LEU A 33 -24.26 -16.48 -19.31
C LEU A 33 -24.63 -15.03 -19.04
N ARG A 34 -24.29 -14.13 -19.97
CA ARG A 34 -24.65 -12.72 -19.88
C ARG A 34 -26.16 -12.50 -19.77
N ALA A 35 -26.94 -13.13 -20.66
CA ALA A 35 -28.41 -13.07 -20.60
C ALA A 35 -28.98 -13.67 -19.29
N HIS A 36 -28.36 -14.74 -18.77
CA HIS A 36 -28.75 -15.32 -17.50
C HIS A 36 -28.45 -14.38 -16.31
N VAL A 37 -27.26 -13.77 -16.29
CA VAL A 37 -26.86 -12.79 -15.29
C VAL A 37 -27.77 -11.58 -15.32
N ARG A 38 -28.08 -11.04 -16.52
CA ARG A 38 -29.04 -9.94 -16.67
C ARG A 38 -30.40 -10.27 -16.05
N SER A 39 -31.00 -11.40 -16.44
CA SER A 39 -32.28 -11.85 -15.89
C SER A 39 -32.24 -12.09 -14.38
N LEU A 40 -31.11 -12.57 -13.87
CA LEU A 40 -30.86 -12.69 -12.43
C LEU A 40 -30.87 -11.30 -11.77
N LEU A 41 -30.12 -10.34 -12.29
CA LEU A 41 -29.99 -9.00 -11.73
C LEU A 41 -31.32 -8.26 -11.71
N GLU A 42 -32.10 -8.31 -12.79
CA GLU A 42 -33.46 -7.73 -12.86
C GLU A 42 -34.36 -8.30 -11.75
N ARG A 43 -34.30 -9.63 -11.53
CA ARG A 43 -35.04 -10.27 -10.44
C ARG A 43 -34.53 -9.81 -9.07
N LEU A 44 -33.22 -9.71 -8.85
CA LEU A 44 -32.67 -9.28 -7.56
C LEU A 44 -33.01 -7.82 -7.24
N GLN A 45 -33.11 -6.96 -8.25
CA GLN A 45 -33.49 -5.56 -8.09
C GLN A 45 -34.95 -5.43 -7.61
N ALA A 46 -35.83 -6.32 -8.03
CA ALA A 46 -37.22 -6.38 -7.58
C ALA A 46 -37.41 -6.95 -6.16
N ASN A 47 -36.33 -7.33 -5.45
CA ASN A 47 -36.37 -7.86 -4.10
C ASN A 47 -35.79 -6.86 -3.09
N PRO A 48 -36.61 -5.97 -2.50
CA PRO A 48 -36.15 -5.00 -1.53
C PRO A 48 -35.78 -5.64 -0.19
N LEU A 49 -34.79 -5.06 0.46
CA LEU A 49 -34.43 -5.27 1.85
C LEU A 49 -35.15 -4.24 2.72
N THR A 50 -35.22 -4.51 4.03
CA THR A 50 -35.95 -3.68 5.00
C THR A 50 -35.41 -2.26 5.19
N ASN A 51 -34.25 -1.96 4.63
CA ASN A 51 -33.47 -0.74 4.82
C ASN A 51 -33.28 0.05 3.50
N GLY A 52 -34.11 -0.20 2.50
CA GLY A 52 -34.08 0.54 1.23
C GLY A 52 -33.08 0.02 0.21
N TYR A 53 -32.16 -0.88 0.60
CA TYR A 53 -31.33 -1.64 -0.34
C TYR A 53 -32.13 -2.77 -1.01
N THR A 54 -31.51 -3.44 -1.97
CA THR A 54 -32.08 -4.63 -2.62
C THR A 54 -31.10 -5.80 -2.58
N LEU A 55 -31.56 -7.01 -2.87
CA LEU A 55 -30.67 -8.16 -3.05
C LEU A 55 -29.68 -7.95 -4.20
N TYR A 56 -29.99 -7.06 -5.14
CA TYR A 56 -29.09 -6.67 -6.23
C TYR A 56 -27.83 -5.98 -5.67
N THR A 57 -27.99 -4.98 -4.79
CA THR A 57 -26.84 -4.29 -4.16
C THR A 57 -26.00 -5.26 -3.34
N ALA A 58 -26.64 -6.10 -2.52
CA ALA A 58 -25.94 -7.10 -1.72
C ALA A 58 -25.14 -8.08 -2.58
N PHE A 59 -25.69 -8.50 -3.71
CA PHE A 59 -24.99 -9.36 -4.65
C PHE A 59 -23.85 -8.65 -5.37
N GLY A 60 -24.02 -7.36 -5.69
CA GLY A 60 -22.98 -6.49 -6.25
C GLY A 60 -21.75 -6.40 -5.35
N TYR A 61 -21.93 -6.12 -4.05
CA TYR A 61 -20.82 -6.10 -3.08
C TYR A 61 -20.05 -7.42 -3.02
N ILE A 62 -20.76 -8.55 -3.01
CA ILE A 62 -20.14 -9.89 -2.99
C ILE A 62 -19.40 -10.17 -4.30
N ALA A 63 -20.03 -9.83 -5.43
CA ALA A 63 -19.46 -10.04 -6.75
C ALA A 63 -18.21 -9.18 -6.99
N ALA A 64 -18.20 -7.91 -6.56
CA ALA A 64 -17.07 -7.00 -6.74
C ALA A 64 -15.81 -7.57 -6.07
N MET A 65 -15.91 -7.92 -4.78
CA MET A 65 -14.80 -8.52 -4.03
C MET A 65 -14.34 -9.84 -4.66
N HIS A 66 -15.26 -10.72 -5.02
CA HIS A 66 -14.90 -12.04 -5.57
C HIS A 66 -14.31 -11.97 -6.97
N ALA A 67 -14.80 -11.07 -7.85
CA ALA A 67 -14.28 -10.87 -9.20
C ALA A 67 -12.79 -10.46 -9.18
N GLU A 68 -12.41 -9.62 -8.22
CA GLU A 68 -11.03 -9.19 -8.00
C GLU A 68 -10.17 -10.23 -7.25
N GLY A 69 -10.77 -11.27 -6.67
CA GLY A 69 -10.06 -12.27 -5.86
C GLY A 69 -9.78 -11.80 -4.43
N LEU A 70 -10.54 -10.80 -3.95
CA LEU A 70 -10.41 -10.20 -2.63
C LEU A 70 -11.22 -11.01 -1.61
N ASP A 71 -10.62 -12.11 -1.16
CA ASP A 71 -11.25 -13.11 -0.30
C ASP A 71 -11.25 -12.75 1.20
N PHE A 72 -11.80 -11.59 1.55
CA PHE A 72 -11.91 -11.15 2.95
C PHE A 72 -13.20 -10.37 3.28
N LEU A 73 -14.18 -10.37 2.37
CA LEU A 73 -15.51 -9.85 2.69
C LEU A 73 -16.15 -10.73 3.77
N SER A 74 -16.37 -10.14 4.94
CA SER A 74 -16.93 -10.83 6.11
C SER A 74 -18.37 -10.38 6.38
N ARG A 75 -19.10 -11.21 7.14
CA ARG A 75 -20.49 -10.93 7.51
C ARG A 75 -20.69 -9.58 8.23
N PRO A 76 -19.86 -9.18 9.21
CA PRO A 76 -20.02 -7.87 9.85
C PRO A 76 -19.87 -6.71 8.87
N VAL A 77 -18.92 -6.79 7.93
CA VAL A 77 -18.71 -5.74 6.93
C VAL A 77 -19.88 -5.65 5.96
N LEU A 78 -20.35 -6.78 5.43
CA LEU A 78 -21.51 -6.77 4.53
C LEU A 78 -22.79 -6.32 5.23
N ALA A 79 -22.98 -6.71 6.50
CA ALA A 79 -24.13 -6.26 7.28
C ALA A 79 -24.12 -4.74 7.49
N GLU A 80 -22.95 -4.17 7.82
CA GLU A 80 -22.77 -2.73 7.98
C GLU A 80 -22.97 -1.98 6.65
N ALA A 81 -22.44 -2.49 5.53
CA ALA A 81 -22.59 -1.89 4.20
C ALA A 81 -24.04 -1.87 3.71
N LEU A 82 -24.82 -2.86 4.13
CA LEU A 82 -26.24 -2.93 3.84
C LEU A 82 -27.10 -2.26 4.89
N ASP A 83 -26.55 -1.65 5.95
CA ASP A 83 -27.31 -1.10 7.08
C ASP A 83 -28.30 -2.10 7.70
N CYS A 84 -27.83 -3.31 8.01
CA CYS A 84 -28.63 -4.35 8.65
C CYS A 84 -27.89 -4.99 9.84
N LYS A 85 -28.63 -5.74 10.66
CA LYS A 85 -28.03 -6.50 11.76
C LYS A 85 -27.31 -7.71 11.22
N THR A 86 -26.11 -8.01 11.73
CA THR A 86 -25.38 -9.25 11.38
C THR A 86 -26.21 -10.52 11.59
N SER A 87 -27.13 -10.52 12.58
CA SER A 87 -28.05 -11.64 12.85
C SER A 87 -29.14 -11.82 11.79
N SER A 88 -29.56 -10.75 11.11
CA SER A 88 -30.59 -10.81 10.06
C SER A 88 -30.00 -11.09 8.68
N LEU A 89 -28.71 -10.76 8.47
CA LEU A 89 -27.98 -10.97 7.20
C LEU A 89 -28.14 -12.39 6.63
N GLN A 90 -28.07 -13.42 7.48
CA GLN A 90 -28.18 -14.81 7.02
C GLN A 90 -29.56 -15.10 6.42
N LYS A 91 -30.63 -14.66 7.07
CA LYS A 91 -32.02 -14.95 6.69
C LYS A 91 -32.48 -14.07 5.54
N ASP A 92 -32.14 -12.79 5.59
CA ASP A 92 -32.75 -11.77 4.73
C ASP A 92 -31.90 -11.49 3.49
N VAL A 93 -30.61 -11.86 3.49
CA VAL A 93 -29.69 -11.62 2.37
C VAL A 93 -29.07 -12.92 1.86
N LEU A 94 -28.32 -13.64 2.70
CA LEU A 94 -27.51 -14.77 2.24
C LEU A 94 -28.35 -15.98 1.82
N PHE A 95 -29.44 -16.28 2.52
CA PHE A 95 -30.34 -17.38 2.17
C PHE A 95 -31.11 -17.12 0.86
N PRO A 96 -31.72 -15.93 0.64
CA PRO A 96 -32.31 -15.57 -0.66
C PRO A 96 -31.31 -15.60 -1.81
N LEU A 97 -30.08 -15.16 -1.57
CA LEU A 97 -29.00 -15.25 -2.56
C LEU A 97 -28.46 -16.66 -2.72
N GLY A 98 -28.81 -17.64 -1.88
CA GLY A 98 -28.12 -18.93 -1.73
C GLY A 98 -28.01 -19.79 -3.00
N ARG A 99 -28.80 -19.54 -4.05
CA ARG A 99 -28.62 -20.18 -5.37
C ARG A 99 -27.53 -19.55 -6.25
N GLU A 100 -27.08 -18.35 -5.93
CA GLU A 100 -26.24 -17.46 -6.76
C GLU A 100 -24.99 -16.98 -5.99
N ALA A 101 -25.16 -16.61 -4.71
CA ALA A 101 -24.08 -16.40 -3.76
C ALA A 101 -23.86 -17.67 -2.92
N ALA A 102 -22.60 -18.07 -2.76
CA ALA A 102 -22.23 -19.13 -1.86
C ALA A 102 -21.71 -18.50 -0.56
N ALA A 103 -22.53 -18.54 0.49
CA ALA A 103 -21.98 -18.65 1.83
C ALA A 103 -21.43 -20.08 1.97
N GLY A 104 -20.33 -20.40 1.27
CA GLY A 104 -19.59 -21.63 1.51
C GLY A 104 -19.19 -21.67 2.98
N GLY A 105 -19.16 -22.86 3.60
CA GLY A 105 -19.06 -23.04 5.06
C GLY A 105 -17.83 -22.45 5.80
N GLY A 106 -17.09 -21.51 5.20
CA GLY A 106 -16.08 -20.68 5.84
C GLY A 106 -16.62 -19.32 6.34
N THR A 107 -15.74 -18.53 6.93
CA THR A 107 -16.05 -17.21 7.53
C THR A 107 -16.25 -16.08 6.50
N MET A 108 -15.92 -16.32 5.23
CA MET A 108 -15.92 -15.31 4.14
C MET A 108 -17.07 -15.53 3.16
N ILE A 109 -17.56 -14.43 2.57
CA ILE A 109 -18.71 -14.43 1.64
C ILE A 109 -18.22 -14.32 0.20
N ARG A 110 -18.66 -15.25 -0.66
CA ARG A 110 -18.27 -15.29 -2.09
C ARG A 110 -19.46 -15.59 -2.98
N THR A 111 -19.32 -15.34 -4.28
CA THR A 111 -20.23 -15.97 -5.27
C THR A 111 -19.85 -17.43 -5.45
N ARG A 112 -20.69 -18.22 -6.12
CA ARG A 112 -20.39 -19.65 -6.39
C ARG A 112 -19.16 -19.87 -7.27
N HIS A 113 -18.77 -18.89 -8.07
CA HIS A 113 -17.61 -18.97 -8.95
C HIS A 113 -17.13 -17.57 -9.34
N ARG A 114 -15.81 -17.34 -9.35
CA ARG A 114 -15.22 -16.04 -9.70
C ARG A 114 -15.66 -15.51 -11.07
N ARG A 115 -15.84 -16.40 -12.04
CA ARG A 115 -16.35 -16.04 -13.38
C ARG A 115 -17.80 -15.53 -13.38
N ILE A 116 -18.65 -16.04 -12.51
CA ILE A 116 -20.01 -15.51 -12.35
C ILE A 116 -19.91 -14.11 -11.74
N ALA A 117 -19.03 -13.92 -10.75
CA ALA A 117 -18.78 -12.60 -10.17
C ALA A 117 -18.31 -11.59 -11.24
N ALA A 118 -17.35 -11.97 -12.09
CA ALA A 118 -16.87 -11.11 -13.17
C ALA A 118 -17.98 -10.74 -14.17
N ALA A 119 -18.78 -11.73 -14.61
CA ALA A 119 -19.90 -11.48 -15.52
C ALA A 119 -20.99 -10.59 -14.88
N VAL A 120 -21.22 -10.71 -13.58
CA VAL A 120 -22.13 -9.84 -12.82
C VAL A 120 -21.66 -8.39 -12.84
N ILE A 121 -20.38 -8.17 -12.54
CA ILE A 121 -19.80 -6.82 -12.54
C ILE A 121 -19.81 -6.20 -13.94
N GLU A 122 -19.46 -6.96 -14.98
CA GLU A 122 -19.53 -6.51 -16.37
C GLU A 122 -20.95 -6.10 -16.78
N VAL A 123 -21.96 -6.92 -16.47
CA VAL A 123 -23.36 -6.62 -16.80
C VAL A 123 -23.88 -5.42 -15.99
N MET A 124 -23.59 -5.35 -14.69
CA MET A 124 -23.96 -4.21 -13.85
C MET A 124 -23.39 -2.90 -14.40
N GLN A 125 -22.11 -2.90 -14.79
CA GLN A 125 -21.45 -1.72 -15.33
C GLN A 125 -21.98 -1.32 -16.71
N GLU A 126 -22.09 -2.27 -17.64
CA GLU A 126 -22.41 -1.97 -19.05
C GLU A 126 -23.90 -1.81 -19.34
N GLU A 127 -24.77 -2.55 -18.64
CA GLU A 127 -26.22 -2.58 -18.95
C GLU A 127 -27.07 -1.86 -17.91
N PHE A 128 -26.63 -1.82 -16.65
CA PHE A 128 -27.32 -1.13 -15.56
C PHE A 128 -26.68 0.22 -15.21
N GLY A 129 -25.49 0.52 -15.77
CA GLY A 129 -24.79 1.78 -15.55
C GLY A 129 -24.25 1.94 -14.13
N GLU A 130 -24.01 0.84 -13.42
CA GLU A 130 -23.47 0.89 -12.06
C GLU A 130 -22.02 1.38 -12.04
N ASP A 131 -21.76 2.25 -11.07
CA ASP A 131 -20.41 2.62 -10.70
C ASP A 131 -19.87 1.63 -9.67
N ILE A 132 -19.14 0.63 -10.18
CA ILE A 132 -18.55 -0.45 -9.37
C ILE A 132 -17.51 0.08 -8.39
N GLU A 133 -16.90 1.24 -8.65
CA GLU A 133 -15.91 1.82 -7.74
C GLU A 133 -16.55 2.15 -6.38
N ASN A 134 -17.78 2.67 -6.40
CA ASN A 134 -18.55 2.96 -5.19
C ASN A 134 -18.76 1.73 -4.31
N PHE A 135 -18.85 0.52 -4.87
CA PHE A 135 -18.95 -0.69 -4.07
C PHE A 135 -17.73 -0.90 -3.18
N TYR A 136 -16.52 -0.60 -3.66
CA TYR A 136 -15.31 -0.71 -2.82
C TYR A 136 -15.26 0.40 -1.78
N LEU A 137 -15.66 1.62 -2.13
CA LEU A 137 -15.71 2.76 -1.21
C LEU A 137 -16.69 2.49 -0.05
N ASP A 138 -17.90 2.02 -0.38
CA ASP A 138 -18.93 1.66 0.60
C ASP A 138 -18.45 0.55 1.53
N LEU A 139 -17.82 -0.50 0.97
CA LEU A 139 -17.31 -1.63 1.75
C LEU A 139 -16.16 -1.22 2.67
N VAL A 140 -15.28 -0.31 2.26
CA VAL A 140 -14.20 0.23 3.12
C VAL A 140 -14.78 1.00 4.28
N GLN A 141 -15.73 1.91 4.02
CA GLN A 141 -16.40 2.66 5.09
C GLN A 141 -17.14 1.72 6.05
N ALA A 142 -17.82 0.71 5.52
CA ALA A 142 -18.51 -0.30 6.31
C ALA A 142 -17.52 -1.12 7.16
N ALA A 143 -16.35 -1.48 6.63
CA ALA A 143 -15.35 -2.19 7.40
C ALA A 143 -14.87 -1.37 8.61
N VAL A 144 -14.59 -0.09 8.41
CA VAL A 144 -14.19 0.83 9.48
C VAL A 144 -15.30 0.95 10.54
N LYS A 145 -16.55 1.16 10.11
CA LYS A 145 -17.71 1.29 11.02
C LYS A 145 -18.06 0.01 11.78
N ALA A 146 -17.81 -1.16 11.18
CA ALA A 146 -18.05 -2.45 11.79
C ALA A 146 -16.98 -2.85 12.83
N ARG A 147 -15.75 -2.33 12.70
CA ARG A 147 -14.60 -2.65 13.57
C ARG A 147 -14.88 -2.51 15.08
N PRO A 148 -15.49 -1.43 15.60
CA PRO A 148 -15.81 -1.32 17.02
C PRO A 148 -16.97 -2.23 17.47
N LYS A 149 -17.78 -2.75 16.53
CA LYS A 149 -19.00 -3.52 16.81
C LYS A 149 -18.76 -5.04 16.79
N ALA A 150 -17.77 -5.50 16.03
CA ALA A 150 -17.48 -6.92 15.85
C ALA A 150 -16.01 -7.17 15.50
N PHE A 151 -15.54 -8.39 15.80
CA PHE A 151 -14.23 -8.84 15.35
C PHE A 151 -14.24 -9.08 13.83
N ILE A 152 -13.34 -8.39 13.12
CA ILE A 152 -13.12 -8.54 11.68
C ILE A 152 -11.78 -9.24 11.47
N GLN A 153 -11.83 -10.51 11.05
CA GLN A 153 -10.63 -11.28 10.77
C GLN A 153 -9.85 -10.64 9.62
N GLY A 154 -8.56 -10.36 9.84
CA GLY A 154 -7.69 -9.76 8.82
C GLY A 154 -8.08 -8.33 8.47
N TYR A 155 -8.53 -7.52 9.44
CA TYR A 155 -8.90 -6.12 9.21
C TYR A 155 -7.83 -5.30 8.45
N SER A 156 -6.55 -5.57 8.71
CA SER A 156 -5.42 -4.94 8.02
C SER A 156 -5.46 -5.10 6.49
N ARG A 157 -6.16 -6.10 5.97
CA ARG A 157 -6.34 -6.29 4.52
C ARG A 157 -7.19 -5.16 3.91
N TRP A 158 -8.15 -4.61 4.65
CA TRP A 158 -8.88 -3.41 4.24
C TRP A 158 -7.96 -2.18 4.22
N GLU A 159 -7.09 -2.05 5.23
CA GLU A 159 -6.17 -0.91 5.37
C GLU A 159 -5.05 -0.90 4.31
N TYR A 160 -4.56 -2.07 3.89
CA TYR A 160 -3.32 -2.16 3.10
C TYR A 160 -3.43 -3.02 1.83
N ASP A 161 -4.06 -4.19 1.89
CA ASP A 161 -4.14 -5.08 0.72
C ASP A 161 -5.07 -4.51 -0.35
N LEU A 162 -6.22 -3.96 0.05
CA LEU A 162 -7.22 -3.41 -0.85
C LEU A 162 -6.71 -2.19 -1.65
N PRO A 163 -6.22 -1.10 -1.02
CA PRO A 163 -5.65 0.01 -1.78
C PRO A 163 -4.40 -0.44 -2.57
N GLY A 164 -3.59 -1.36 -2.03
CA GLY A 164 -2.44 -1.92 -2.73
C GLY A 164 -2.78 -2.72 -3.99
N HIS A 165 -3.93 -3.42 -3.98
CA HIS A 165 -4.47 -4.14 -5.15
C HIS A 165 -4.82 -3.15 -6.27
N PHE A 166 -5.54 -2.08 -5.93
CA PHE A 166 -5.98 -1.10 -6.92
C PHE A 166 -4.87 -0.16 -7.39
N LEU A 167 -3.82 0.07 -6.60
CA LEU A 167 -2.74 0.98 -6.98
C LEU A 167 -2.13 0.69 -8.37
N LYS A 168 -2.04 -0.58 -8.78
CA LYS A 168 -1.50 -0.93 -10.10
C LYS A 168 -2.54 -0.93 -11.23
N LYS A 169 -3.82 -1.04 -10.88
CA LYS A 169 -4.92 -1.29 -11.82
C LYS A 169 -5.75 -0.02 -12.07
N GLN A 170 -6.10 0.67 -11.00
CA GLN A 170 -6.92 1.88 -10.93
C GLN A 170 -6.36 2.77 -9.80
N PRO A 171 -5.30 3.56 -10.07
CA PRO A 171 -4.65 4.38 -9.06
C PRO A 171 -5.57 5.40 -8.39
N GLU A 172 -6.54 5.95 -9.12
CA GLU A 172 -7.54 6.89 -8.60
C GLU A 172 -8.41 6.26 -7.50
N LEU A 173 -8.92 5.04 -7.73
CA LEU A 173 -9.66 4.29 -6.72
C LEU A 173 -8.79 3.97 -5.49
N ALA A 174 -7.51 3.63 -5.69
CA ALA A 174 -6.59 3.41 -4.58
C ALA A 174 -6.39 4.69 -3.72
N LEU A 175 -6.34 5.87 -4.35
CA LEU A 175 -6.26 7.17 -3.67
C LEU A 175 -7.53 7.49 -2.89
N GLN A 176 -8.71 7.22 -3.47
CA GLN A 176 -10.00 7.40 -2.79
C GLN A 176 -10.10 6.48 -1.56
N ILE A 177 -9.77 5.20 -1.71
CA ILE A 177 -9.76 4.23 -0.59
C ILE A 177 -8.79 4.68 0.50
N GLY A 178 -7.56 5.05 0.14
CA GLY A 178 -6.55 5.51 1.09
C GLY A 178 -6.96 6.78 1.83
N SER A 179 -7.60 7.72 1.13
CA SER A 179 -8.14 8.96 1.72
C SER A 179 -9.24 8.67 2.74
N ILE A 180 -10.22 7.83 2.39
CA ILE A 180 -11.30 7.41 3.30
C ILE A 180 -10.74 6.74 4.56
N LEU A 181 -9.77 5.83 4.40
CA LEU A 181 -9.15 5.13 5.53
C LEU A 181 -8.44 6.11 6.49
N LEU A 182 -7.68 7.06 5.94
CA LEU A 182 -6.97 8.05 6.74
C LEU A 182 -7.93 9.00 7.45
N GLU A 183 -9.00 9.43 6.78
CA GLU A 183 -10.02 10.31 7.35
C GLU A 183 -10.77 9.65 8.51
N LEU A 184 -11.22 8.41 8.33
CA LEU A 184 -12.04 7.72 9.33
C LEU A 184 -11.21 7.13 10.48
N THR A 185 -9.94 6.79 10.24
CA THR A 185 -9.04 6.14 11.22
C THR A 185 -7.64 6.73 11.19
N PRO A 186 -7.44 8.01 11.56
CA PRO A 186 -6.16 8.68 11.39
C PRO A 186 -5.05 8.07 12.24
N HIS A 187 -4.02 7.52 11.59
CA HIS A 187 -2.77 7.09 12.23
C HIS A 187 -1.60 7.09 11.24
N ALA A 188 -0.36 7.20 11.74
CA ALA A 188 0.84 7.40 10.94
C ALA A 188 1.01 6.38 9.80
N LYS A 189 0.76 5.09 10.06
CA LYS A 189 0.88 4.03 9.03
C LYS A 189 -0.10 4.20 7.85
N LEU A 190 -1.30 4.75 8.06
CA LEU A 190 -2.22 5.04 6.96
C LEU A 190 -1.79 6.30 6.21
N ALA A 191 -1.27 7.32 6.89
CA ALA A 191 -0.68 8.48 6.24
C ALA A 191 0.49 8.08 5.32
N VAL A 192 1.36 7.17 5.80
CA VAL A 192 2.44 6.57 4.99
C VAL A 192 1.89 5.78 3.81
N SER A 193 0.85 4.98 4.02
CA SER A 193 0.23 4.20 2.94
C SER A 193 -0.31 5.13 1.85
N LEU A 194 -1.09 6.14 2.22
CA LEU A 194 -1.65 7.12 1.27
C LEU A 194 -0.57 7.93 0.55
N ALA A 195 0.43 8.42 1.27
CA ALA A 195 1.54 9.15 0.67
C ALA A 195 2.33 8.30 -0.33
N ARG A 196 2.52 7.01 -0.03
CA ARG A 196 3.12 6.06 -0.95
C ARG A 196 2.26 5.84 -2.19
N ILE A 197 0.93 5.77 -2.06
CA ILE A 197 0.01 5.65 -3.20
C ILE A 197 0.18 6.87 -4.11
N TYR A 198 0.10 8.09 -3.57
CA TYR A 198 0.35 9.34 -4.32
C TYR A 198 1.69 9.29 -5.07
N ARG A 199 2.78 8.96 -4.38
CA ARG A 199 4.10 8.87 -4.99
C ARG A 199 4.19 7.80 -6.08
N GLN A 200 3.54 6.65 -5.91
CA GLN A 200 3.53 5.58 -6.93
C GLN A 200 2.60 5.90 -8.11
N SER A 201 1.71 6.87 -7.94
CA SER A 201 0.86 7.46 -8.98
C SER A 201 1.47 8.72 -9.61
N ASP A 202 2.79 8.92 -9.48
CA ASP A 202 3.54 10.06 -10.05
C ASP A 202 3.18 11.45 -9.47
N ASP A 203 2.62 11.48 -8.25
CA ASP A 203 2.37 12.72 -7.51
C ASP A 203 3.07 12.73 -6.13
N PRO A 204 4.41 12.82 -6.10
CA PRO A 204 5.15 12.89 -4.84
C PRO A 204 4.84 14.17 -4.04
N ALA A 205 4.33 15.23 -4.68
CA ALA A 205 4.01 16.49 -4.01
C ALA A 205 2.82 16.33 -3.07
N GLU A 206 1.73 15.72 -3.54
CA GLU A 206 0.59 15.41 -2.69
C GLU A 206 0.95 14.39 -1.61
N GLY A 207 1.80 13.40 -1.93
CA GLY A 207 2.31 12.47 -0.92
C GLY A 207 3.10 13.17 0.20
N ALA A 208 3.93 14.16 -0.14
CA ALA A 208 4.62 14.98 0.85
C ALA A 208 3.64 15.86 1.65
N ARG A 209 2.59 16.40 0.99
CA ARG A 209 1.56 17.22 1.63
C ARG A 209 0.80 16.43 2.69
N VAL A 210 0.36 15.21 2.38
CA VAL A 210 -0.31 14.29 3.34
C VAL A 210 0.53 14.11 4.60
N LEU A 211 1.85 13.86 4.45
CA LEU A 211 2.74 13.66 5.59
C LEU A 211 3.12 14.97 6.30
N ARG A 212 3.15 16.10 5.59
CA ARG A 212 3.38 17.40 6.22
C ARG A 212 2.22 17.78 7.13
N GLU A 213 0.98 17.62 6.63
CA GLU A 213 -0.26 18.07 7.28
C GLU A 213 -0.80 17.06 8.32
N PHE A 214 -0.31 15.83 8.34
CA PHE A 214 -0.75 14.84 9.32
C PHE A 214 -0.37 15.25 10.75
N THR A 215 -1.37 15.40 11.61
CA THR A 215 -1.26 15.88 13.01
C THR A 215 -1.34 14.77 14.05
N GLY A 216 -1.56 13.53 13.64
CA GLY A 216 -1.59 12.39 14.57
C GLY A 216 -0.21 12.05 15.14
N ASP A 217 -0.19 11.13 16.10
CA ASP A 217 1.07 10.67 16.69
C ASP A 217 1.93 9.94 15.65
N VAL A 218 3.14 10.45 15.46
CA VAL A 218 4.19 9.90 14.58
C VAL A 218 5.40 9.44 15.39
N SER A 219 5.33 9.52 16.73
CA SER A 219 6.40 9.10 17.60
C SER A 219 6.68 7.60 17.40
N GLY A 220 7.94 7.29 17.14
CA GLY A 220 8.37 5.91 16.94
C GLY A 220 8.13 5.32 15.53
N ASP A 221 7.51 6.05 14.59
CA ASP A 221 7.30 5.56 13.22
C ASP A 221 8.42 5.99 12.26
N ARG A 222 9.50 5.20 12.21
CA ARG A 222 10.62 5.41 11.27
C ARG A 222 10.16 5.43 9.80
N SER A 223 9.11 4.70 9.46
CA SER A 223 8.60 4.60 8.09
C SER A 223 7.94 5.90 7.65
N TYR A 224 7.31 6.60 8.59
CA TYR A 224 6.75 7.93 8.37
C TYR A 224 7.80 8.91 7.84
N TRP A 225 8.90 9.04 8.58
CA TRP A 225 9.98 9.96 8.22
C TRP A 225 10.67 9.57 6.91
N TYR A 226 10.91 8.28 6.70
CA TYR A 226 11.52 7.80 5.46
C TYR A 226 10.63 8.04 4.23
N GLU A 227 9.34 7.73 4.33
CA GLU A 227 8.41 7.94 3.20
C GLU A 227 8.27 9.42 2.90
N TRP A 228 8.20 10.28 3.92
CA TRP A 228 8.19 11.74 3.71
C TRP A 228 9.46 12.20 2.99
N GLY A 229 10.64 11.73 3.44
CA GLY A 229 11.90 12.04 2.76
C GLY A 229 11.93 11.55 1.31
N THR A 230 11.29 10.42 1.03
CA THR A 230 11.18 9.86 -0.33
C THR A 230 10.28 10.73 -1.22
N CYS A 231 9.13 11.19 -0.70
CA CYS A 231 8.25 12.12 -1.41
C CYS A 231 8.94 13.47 -1.67
N ALA A 232 9.61 14.04 -0.65
CA ALA A 232 10.38 15.29 -0.79
C ALA A 232 11.50 15.18 -1.86
N GLY A 233 12.20 14.05 -1.89
CA GLY A 233 13.18 13.78 -2.95
C GLY A 233 12.55 13.70 -4.34
N GLY A 234 11.32 13.17 -4.44
CA GLY A 234 10.53 13.14 -5.69
C GLY A 234 10.10 14.52 -6.18
N THR A 235 9.97 15.50 -5.29
CA THR A 235 9.71 16.91 -5.65
C THR A 235 10.98 17.73 -5.88
N GLY A 236 12.16 17.12 -5.82
CA GLY A 236 13.46 17.80 -5.96
C GLY A 236 13.98 18.46 -4.68
N ASP A 237 13.30 18.30 -3.54
CA ASP A 237 13.80 18.77 -2.25
C ASP A 237 14.71 17.73 -1.59
N HIS A 238 15.91 17.63 -2.14
CA HIS A 238 16.92 16.68 -1.69
C HIS A 238 17.51 17.03 -0.32
N ALA A 239 17.44 18.29 0.10
CA ALA A 239 17.89 18.75 1.41
C ALA A 239 16.96 18.18 2.51
N LEU A 240 15.66 18.39 2.35
CA LEU A 240 14.65 17.80 3.24
C LEU A 240 14.67 16.26 3.18
N SER A 241 14.81 15.70 1.97
CA SER A 241 14.94 14.26 1.77
C SER A 241 16.06 13.64 2.60
N ALA A 242 17.26 14.24 2.55
CA ALA A 242 18.41 13.77 3.30
C ALA A 242 18.20 13.89 4.81
N TRP A 243 17.68 15.03 5.29
CA TRP A 243 17.43 15.23 6.71
C TRP A 243 16.41 14.23 7.28
N LEU A 244 15.28 14.02 6.58
CA LEU A 244 14.24 13.06 6.96
C LEU A 244 14.73 11.61 6.90
N ALA A 245 15.49 11.25 5.87
CA ALA A 245 16.08 9.91 5.76
C ALA A 245 17.12 9.67 6.87
N GLY A 246 17.93 10.67 7.21
CA GLY A 246 18.83 10.64 8.37
C GLY A 246 18.05 10.46 9.68
N TRP A 247 16.98 11.21 9.87
CA TRP A 247 16.12 11.06 11.05
C TRP A 247 15.51 9.66 11.14
N SER A 248 15.06 9.07 10.03
CA SER A 248 14.53 7.69 10.01
C SER A 248 15.51 6.62 10.51
N LEU A 249 16.82 6.91 10.45
CA LEU A 249 17.91 6.06 10.92
C LEU A 249 18.32 6.36 12.37
N ALA A 250 18.01 7.55 12.89
CA ALA A 250 18.43 7.99 14.21
C ALA A 250 17.75 7.20 15.33
N ASP A 251 18.41 7.02 16.47
CA ASP A 251 17.89 6.23 17.58
C ASP A 251 16.57 6.78 18.12
N GLN A 252 16.42 8.10 18.09
CA GLN A 252 15.28 8.79 18.68
C GLN A 252 14.01 8.75 17.83
N SER A 253 14.06 8.30 16.57
CA SER A 253 12.88 8.26 15.68
C SER A 253 12.06 6.98 15.78
N GLY A 254 12.50 6.00 16.58
CA GLY A 254 11.89 4.68 16.70
C GLY A 254 12.13 4.07 18.08
N VAL A 255 11.17 3.31 18.60
CA VAL A 255 11.36 2.52 19.84
C VAL A 255 12.45 1.46 19.63
N GLU A 256 12.42 0.81 18.47
CA GLU A 256 13.40 -0.19 18.07
C GLU A 256 14.52 0.43 17.20
N PRO A 257 15.76 -0.08 17.32
CA PRO A 257 16.83 0.21 16.36
C PRO A 257 16.42 -0.10 14.92
N PRO A 258 17.00 0.58 13.92
CA PRO A 258 16.75 0.22 12.52
C PRO A 258 17.25 -1.20 12.23
N ASP A 259 16.41 -2.00 11.56
CA ASP A 259 16.82 -3.30 11.03
C ASP A 259 17.59 -3.15 9.71
N ASN A 260 18.11 -4.27 9.20
CA ASN A 260 18.87 -4.30 7.95
C ASN A 260 18.08 -3.79 6.74
N ASP A 261 16.78 -4.07 6.64
CA ASP A 261 15.98 -3.69 5.47
C ASP A 261 15.63 -2.20 5.48
N ARG A 262 15.37 -1.63 6.66
CA ARG A 262 15.20 -0.18 6.85
C ARG A 262 16.51 0.55 6.60
N ALA A 263 17.61 0.08 7.20
CA ALA A 263 18.93 0.67 7.01
C ALA A 263 19.34 0.71 5.53
N LYS A 264 19.13 -0.40 4.82
CA LYS A 264 19.38 -0.52 3.38
C LYS A 264 18.61 0.53 2.57
N LYS A 265 17.31 0.70 2.83
CA LYS A 265 16.46 1.67 2.12
C LYS A 265 16.85 3.11 2.41
N SER A 266 17.04 3.47 3.68
CA SER A 266 17.38 4.84 4.08
C SER A 266 18.77 5.25 3.61
N LEU A 267 19.78 4.37 3.70
CA LEU A 267 21.13 4.66 3.21
C LEU A 267 21.18 4.82 1.68
N ALA A 268 20.43 4.01 0.94
CA ALA A 268 20.32 4.15 -0.52
C ALA A 268 19.66 5.48 -0.91
N GLY A 269 18.57 5.85 -0.21
CA GLY A 269 17.91 7.14 -0.39
C GLY A 269 18.84 8.33 -0.09
N LEU A 270 19.59 8.27 1.01
CA LEU A 270 20.62 9.26 1.36
C LEU A 270 21.69 9.39 0.27
N GLY A 271 22.13 8.27 -0.31
CA GLY A 271 23.10 8.29 -1.40
C GLY A 271 22.61 9.12 -2.58
N VAL A 272 21.36 8.90 -3.01
CA VAL A 272 20.71 9.69 -4.06
C VAL A 272 20.64 11.18 -3.67
N ALA A 273 20.10 11.49 -2.49
CA ALA A 273 19.96 12.87 -2.04
C ALA A 273 21.30 13.61 -1.99
N PHE A 274 22.37 12.98 -1.47
CA PHE A 274 23.70 13.60 -1.42
C PHE A 274 24.33 13.81 -2.80
N ALA A 275 24.07 12.98 -3.80
CA ALA A 275 24.54 13.31 -5.17
C ALA A 275 23.82 14.52 -5.73
N GLU A 276 22.51 14.60 -5.60
CA GLU A 276 21.76 15.73 -6.12
C GLU A 276 22.12 17.03 -5.38
N LEU A 277 22.35 16.95 -4.07
CA LEU A 277 22.88 18.07 -3.29
C LEU A 277 24.28 18.47 -3.75
N PHE A 278 25.19 17.52 -4.03
CA PHE A 278 26.52 17.83 -4.56
C PHE A 278 26.47 18.49 -5.95
N LYS A 279 25.58 18.01 -6.83
CA LYS A 279 25.38 18.63 -8.16
C LYS A 279 24.89 20.07 -8.05
N ARG A 280 24.01 20.34 -7.09
CA ARG A 280 23.39 21.66 -6.88
C ARG A 280 24.30 22.62 -6.11
N TYR A 281 24.98 22.11 -5.10
CA TYR A 281 25.89 22.81 -4.21
C TYR A 281 27.18 21.99 -4.20
N PRO A 282 28.19 22.33 -5.01
CA PRO A 282 29.42 21.54 -5.19
C PRO A 282 30.35 21.58 -3.96
N ASP A 283 29.77 21.41 -2.78
CA ASP A 283 30.42 21.22 -1.50
C ASP A 283 30.85 19.75 -1.35
N ARG A 284 32.14 19.57 -1.11
CA ARG A 284 32.78 18.27 -0.98
C ARG A 284 32.17 17.42 0.15
N ALA A 285 31.57 18.03 1.17
CA ALA A 285 30.91 17.32 2.25
C ALA A 285 29.78 16.40 1.75
N PHE A 286 29.03 16.80 0.72
CA PHE A 286 27.96 15.98 0.17
C PHE A 286 28.48 14.73 -0.53
N ILE A 287 29.52 14.86 -1.37
CA ILE A 287 30.09 13.69 -2.06
C ILE A 287 30.82 12.76 -1.09
N GLU A 288 31.44 13.30 -0.03
CA GLU A 288 32.03 12.51 1.06
C GLU A 288 30.97 11.76 1.88
N ALA A 289 29.81 12.39 2.13
CA ALA A 289 28.67 11.74 2.77
C ALA A 289 28.05 10.65 1.87
N ARG A 290 27.93 10.88 0.55
CA ARG A 290 27.52 9.86 -0.43
C ARG A 290 28.45 8.65 -0.41
N TYR A 291 29.76 8.89 -0.35
CA TYR A 291 30.75 7.81 -0.22
C TYR A 291 30.53 7.03 1.08
N ALA A 292 30.36 7.72 2.20
CA ALA A 292 30.16 7.10 3.50
C ALA A 292 28.91 6.20 3.54
N VAL A 293 27.77 6.66 3.01
CA VAL A 293 26.57 5.81 2.94
C VAL A 293 26.74 4.61 2.00
N GLY A 294 27.56 4.75 0.94
CA GLY A 294 27.98 3.63 0.09
C GLY A 294 28.79 2.59 0.88
N GLN A 295 29.76 3.01 1.69
CA GLN A 295 30.57 2.11 2.53
C GLN A 295 29.72 1.39 3.58
N LEU A 296 28.88 2.15 4.29
CA LEU A 296 27.97 1.60 5.30
C LEU A 296 27.00 0.61 4.65
N GLY A 297 26.39 1.00 3.52
CA GLY A 297 25.45 0.16 2.79
C GLY A 297 26.04 -1.18 2.36
N LEU A 298 27.27 -1.20 1.83
CA LEU A 298 27.95 -2.44 1.42
C LEU A 298 28.32 -3.39 2.57
N LYS A 299 28.29 -2.92 3.82
CA LYS A 299 28.48 -3.77 5.00
C LYS A 299 27.19 -4.44 5.48
N LEU A 300 26.03 -4.06 4.94
CA LEU A 300 24.74 -4.68 5.25
C LEU A 300 24.54 -6.00 4.49
N ARG A 301 23.50 -6.75 4.86
CA ARG A 301 23.00 -7.88 4.06
C ARG A 301 22.22 -7.35 2.87
N LEU A 302 22.75 -7.53 1.67
CA LEU A 302 22.21 -6.95 0.44
C LEU A 302 21.74 -8.02 -0.55
N ASP A 303 20.66 -7.69 -1.26
CA ASP A 303 20.32 -8.26 -2.55
C ASP A 303 21.16 -7.61 -3.68
N ASP A 304 21.11 -8.18 -4.88
CA ASP A 304 21.93 -7.72 -6.02
C ASP A 304 21.61 -6.28 -6.44
N THR A 305 20.33 -5.90 -6.36
CA THR A 305 19.87 -4.55 -6.71
C THR A 305 20.47 -3.52 -5.77
N ALA A 306 20.34 -3.72 -4.45
CA ALA A 306 20.91 -2.82 -3.45
C ALA A 306 22.44 -2.78 -3.51
N ARG A 307 23.09 -3.92 -3.75
CA ARG A 307 24.55 -3.98 -3.95
C ARG A 307 24.99 -3.12 -5.13
N ARG A 308 24.25 -3.14 -6.24
CA ARG A 308 24.54 -2.29 -7.40
C ARG A 308 24.40 -0.81 -7.08
N TYR A 309 23.35 -0.40 -6.37
CA TYR A 309 23.17 0.99 -5.96
C TYR A 309 24.34 1.50 -5.10
N PHE A 310 24.72 0.77 -4.06
CA PHE A 310 25.82 1.21 -3.19
C PHE A 310 27.18 1.20 -3.89
N LYS A 311 27.43 0.25 -4.82
CA LYS A 311 28.62 0.29 -5.68
C LYS A 311 28.66 1.53 -6.57
N SER A 312 27.51 1.94 -7.13
CA SER A 312 27.40 3.19 -7.90
C SER A 312 27.74 4.39 -7.04
N HIS A 313 27.19 4.46 -5.82
CA HIS A 313 27.46 5.55 -4.89
C HIS A 313 28.96 5.70 -4.58
N LEU A 314 29.65 4.58 -4.34
CA LEU A 314 31.10 4.58 -4.15
C LEU A 314 31.84 5.01 -5.42
N GLY A 315 31.61 4.34 -6.55
CA GLY A 315 32.37 4.59 -7.78
C GLY A 315 32.25 6.03 -8.28
N GLU A 316 31.08 6.63 -8.16
CA GLU A 316 30.88 8.05 -8.51
C GLU A 316 31.63 8.99 -7.55
N ALA A 317 31.64 8.70 -6.24
CA ALA A 317 32.38 9.51 -5.28
C ALA A 317 33.91 9.29 -5.36
N GLU A 318 34.37 8.09 -5.73
CA GLU A 318 35.78 7.80 -6.03
C GLU A 318 36.27 8.60 -7.24
N ALA A 319 35.43 8.76 -8.27
CA ALA A 319 35.74 9.58 -9.44
C ALA A 319 35.97 11.06 -9.09
N GLU A 320 35.30 11.56 -8.03
CA GLU A 320 35.50 12.89 -7.45
C GLU A 320 36.68 12.94 -6.45
N GLY A 321 37.46 11.85 -6.34
CA GLY A 321 38.65 11.77 -5.51
C GLY A 321 38.38 11.56 -4.01
N VAL A 322 37.19 11.08 -3.63
CA VAL A 322 36.89 10.69 -2.26
C VAL A 322 37.57 9.35 -1.95
N LYS A 323 38.24 9.28 -0.79
CA LYS A 323 38.96 8.07 -0.34
C LYS A 323 38.16 7.30 0.72
N PRO A 324 38.36 5.97 0.84
CA PRO A 324 37.86 5.17 1.94
C PRO A 324 38.20 5.75 3.32
N THR A 325 37.29 5.55 4.26
CA THR A 325 37.51 5.82 5.68
C THR A 325 37.08 4.62 6.53
N ASP A 326 37.50 4.61 7.79
CA ASP A 326 37.02 3.66 8.80
C ASP A 326 35.53 3.88 9.17
N LEU A 327 35.00 3.05 10.06
CA LEU A 327 33.58 3.09 10.44
C LEU A 327 33.20 4.43 11.08
N ASP A 328 34.02 4.93 12.02
CA ASP A 328 33.76 6.18 12.71
C ASP A 328 33.85 7.38 11.77
N GLY A 329 34.83 7.39 10.85
CA GLY A 329 34.91 8.40 9.81
C GLY A 329 33.72 8.36 8.84
N ALA A 330 33.15 7.18 8.55
CA ALA A 330 31.95 7.08 7.73
C ALA A 330 30.73 7.70 8.44
N PHE A 331 30.55 7.43 9.73
CA PHE A 331 29.51 8.08 10.53
C PHE A 331 29.73 9.59 10.67
N SER A 332 30.98 10.04 10.81
CA SER A 332 31.32 11.46 10.85
C SER A 332 30.96 12.16 9.53
N ARG A 333 31.33 11.57 8.37
CA ARG A 333 30.95 12.11 7.05
C ARG A 333 29.44 12.13 6.83
N LEU A 334 28.74 11.08 7.24
CA LEU A 334 27.26 11.05 7.23
C LEU A 334 26.69 12.21 8.05
N GLN A 335 27.18 12.40 9.27
CA GLN A 335 26.73 13.49 10.15
C GLN A 335 26.97 14.87 9.53
N THR A 336 28.13 15.09 8.93
CA THR A 336 28.47 16.35 8.24
C THR A 336 27.53 16.60 7.06
N GLY A 337 27.28 15.58 6.22
CA GLY A 337 26.33 15.70 5.11
C GLY A 337 24.91 16.00 5.56
N LEU A 338 24.46 15.39 6.66
CA LEU A 338 23.13 15.67 7.25
C LEU A 338 23.04 17.10 7.81
N ASN A 339 24.08 17.58 8.49
CA ASN A 339 24.13 18.97 8.98
C ASN A 339 24.00 19.95 7.81
N LEU A 340 24.78 19.76 6.74
CA LEU A 340 24.76 20.64 5.58
C LEU A 340 23.43 20.55 4.81
N ALA A 341 22.83 19.36 4.73
CA ALA A 341 21.49 19.20 4.15
C ALA A 341 20.42 19.95 4.97
N TRP A 342 20.50 19.91 6.31
CA TRP A 342 19.60 20.68 7.18
C TRP A 342 19.77 22.19 6.98
N GLU A 343 21.01 22.71 6.89
CA GLU A 343 21.28 24.12 6.61
C GLU A 343 20.76 24.59 5.24
N ASN A 344 20.70 23.68 4.26
CA ASN A 344 20.18 23.97 2.91
C ASN A 344 18.68 23.64 2.75
N CYS A 345 18.00 23.19 3.81
CA CYS A 345 16.57 22.85 3.79
C CYS A 345 15.72 24.09 4.08
N ALA A 346 14.92 24.54 3.12
CA ALA A 346 14.10 25.76 3.27
C ALA A 346 13.11 25.69 4.45
N GLU A 347 12.61 24.49 4.76
CA GLU A 347 11.64 24.26 5.84
C GLU A 347 12.31 23.95 7.20
N HIS A 348 13.63 24.17 7.35
CA HIS A 348 14.35 23.67 8.52
C HIS A 348 13.87 24.27 9.85
N GLU A 349 13.46 25.54 9.88
CA GLU A 349 13.00 26.20 11.11
C GLU A 349 11.64 25.67 11.55
N SER A 350 10.67 25.62 10.62
CA SER A 350 9.31 25.17 10.89
C SER A 350 9.22 23.70 11.31
N LEU A 351 10.18 22.87 10.88
CA LEU A 351 10.22 21.45 11.21
C LEU A 351 11.00 21.12 12.48
N THR A 352 11.74 22.07 13.08
CA THR A 352 12.54 21.79 14.29
C THR A 352 11.70 21.41 15.51
N GLU A 353 10.41 21.76 15.53
CA GLU A 353 9.46 21.33 16.56
C GLU A 353 9.12 19.83 16.47
N ARG A 354 9.29 19.22 15.28
CA ARG A 354 8.95 17.82 15.01
C ARG A 354 10.18 16.92 14.88
N ILE A 355 11.29 17.47 14.40
CA ILE A 355 12.52 16.75 14.10
C ILE A 355 13.69 17.52 14.71
N PRO A 356 14.55 16.88 15.52
CA PRO A 356 15.69 17.57 16.07
C PRO A 356 16.71 17.94 14.98
N LYS A 357 17.51 18.96 15.28
CA LYS A 357 18.68 19.29 14.44
C LYS A 357 19.59 18.07 14.31
N PRO A 358 20.27 17.86 13.17
CA PRO A 358 21.04 16.64 12.96
C PRO A 358 22.12 16.41 14.03
N GLN A 359 22.71 17.46 14.60
CA GLN A 359 23.72 17.35 15.67
C GLN A 359 23.22 16.64 16.93
N ALA A 360 21.90 16.59 17.16
CA ALA A 360 21.30 15.87 18.28
C ALA A 360 20.91 14.42 17.92
N MET A 361 21.03 14.00 16.66
CA MET A 361 20.73 12.64 16.22
C MET A 361 21.83 11.67 16.70
N ARG A 362 21.41 10.52 17.22
CA ARG A 362 22.31 9.42 17.57
C ARG A 362 22.06 8.25 16.62
N PHE A 363 23.09 7.46 16.37
CA PHE A 363 23.03 6.32 15.43
C PHE A 363 23.58 5.04 16.06
N ASP A 364 23.50 4.90 17.38
CA ASP A 364 24.05 3.74 18.11
C ASP A 364 23.31 2.45 17.72
N GLY A 365 22.01 2.54 17.46
CA GLY A 365 21.20 1.44 16.95
C GLY A 365 21.63 1.02 15.53
N LEU A 366 21.89 1.98 14.65
CA LEU A 366 22.41 1.69 13.30
C LEU A 366 23.82 1.07 13.36
N LYS A 367 24.69 1.56 14.26
CA LYS A 367 26.04 1.02 14.47
C LYS A 367 26.04 -0.48 14.80
N ARG A 368 25.02 -0.99 15.49
CA ARG A 368 24.89 -2.42 15.83
C ARG A 368 24.75 -3.34 14.61
N LEU A 369 24.38 -2.81 13.43
CA LEU A 369 24.31 -3.58 12.20
C LEU A 369 25.69 -3.88 11.60
N PHE A 370 26.74 -3.24 12.11
CA PHE A 370 28.11 -3.42 11.64
C PHE A 370 28.90 -4.17 12.71
N PRO A 371 29.63 -5.24 12.35
CA PRO A 371 30.50 -5.91 13.31
C PRO A 371 31.52 -4.92 13.86
N LEU A 372 31.74 -4.95 15.17
CA LEU A 372 32.89 -4.31 15.80
C LEU A 372 34.12 -4.97 15.16
N GLY A 373 34.91 -4.16 14.45
CA GLY A 373 36.15 -4.60 13.81
C GLY A 373 37.19 -5.05 14.83
#